data_AF-A0A660SVW0-F1
#
_entry.id   AF-A0A660SVW0-F1
#
_cell.length_a   1.000
_cell.length_b   1.000
_cell.length_c   1.000
_cell.angle_alpha   90.00
_cell.angle_beta   90.00
_cell.angle_gamma   90.00
#
_symmetry.space_group_name_H-M   'P 1'
#
loop_
_entity.id
_entity.type
_entity.pdbx_description
1 polymer ?
#
loop_
_entity_poly.entity_id
_entity_poly.type
_entity_poly.pdbx_seq_one_letter_code
_entity_poly.pdbx_strand_id
1 'polypeptide(L)'
;MKKNGWDNSGATAVELRETMIRLSPVPLGMAEEMADFYLNDPMDADTVYKSDEILELLSGTWAPENSLLESDDWDFLKEQVNAWALEMDMDVVTDVMKAAVSYG
;
A
#
# COMPACT_ATOMS: atom_id res chain seq x y z
N MET A 1 12.24 -4.82 -15.93
CA MET A 1 11.42 -4.02 -16.86
C MET A 1 10.52 -3.19 -15.96
N LYS A 2 10.68 -1.85 -15.92
CA LYS A 2 9.91 -1.00 -15.00
C LYS A 2 8.43 -1.10 -15.38
N LYS A 3 7.67 -1.89 -14.63
CA LYS A 3 6.21 -1.95 -14.71
C LYS A 3 5.72 -0.62 -14.16
N ASN A 4 4.87 0.04 -14.93
CA ASN A 4 4.33 1.38 -14.71
C ASN A 4 5.38 2.48 -14.94
N GLY A 5 5.26 3.14 -16.09
CA GLY A 5 6.04 4.32 -16.46
C GLY A 5 5.66 5.52 -15.62
N TRP A 6 6.09 5.52 -14.36
CA TRP A 6 6.18 6.73 -13.55
C TRP A 6 7.34 7.55 -14.09
N ASP A 7 7.10 8.23 -15.21
CA ASP A 7 8.00 9.23 -15.74
C ASP A 7 7.96 10.42 -14.78
N ASN A 8 9.01 10.54 -13.97
CA ASN A 8 9.16 11.57 -12.94
C ASN A 8 9.09 12.98 -13.55
N SER A 9 7.93 13.63 -13.47
CA SER A 9 7.83 15.09 -13.50
C SER A 9 6.51 15.60 -12.91
N GLY A 10 6.47 15.86 -11.59
CA GLY A 10 5.59 16.92 -11.05
C GLY A 10 4.68 16.58 -9.87
N ALA A 11 4.45 15.31 -9.53
CA ALA A 11 3.58 14.98 -8.39
C ALA A 11 4.28 15.28 -7.06
N THR A 12 3.65 16.10 -6.21
CA THR A 12 4.15 16.38 -4.85
C THR A 12 3.79 15.23 -3.89
N ALA A 13 4.50 15.10 -2.77
CA ALA A 13 4.14 14.13 -1.71
C ALA A 13 2.68 14.26 -1.25
N VAL A 14 2.19 15.50 -1.20
CA VAL A 14 0.80 15.81 -0.87
C VAL A 14 -0.16 15.22 -1.92
N GLU A 15 0.13 15.39 -3.21
CA GLU A 15 -0.73 14.86 -4.29
C GLU A 15 -0.76 13.33 -4.32
N LEU A 16 0.39 12.68 -4.08
CA LEU A 16 0.44 11.22 -3.99
C LEU A 16 -0.29 10.69 -2.77
N ARG A 17 -0.14 11.36 -1.63
CA ARG A 17 -0.87 11.04 -0.39
C ARG A 17 -2.38 11.12 -0.60
N GLU A 18 -2.85 12.24 -1.14
CA GLU A 18 -4.28 12.43 -1.45
C GLU A 18 -4.79 11.40 -2.48
N THR A 19 -3.95 11.04 -3.45
CA THR A 19 -4.29 10.03 -4.46
C THR A 19 -4.43 8.64 -3.82
N MET A 20 -3.46 8.23 -3.00
CA MET A 20 -3.49 6.94 -2.29
C MET A 20 -4.72 6.85 -1.40
N ILE A 21 -5.00 7.88 -0.60
CA ILE A 21 -6.17 7.92 0.28
C ILE A 21 -7.47 7.77 -0.52
N ARG A 22 -7.59 8.48 -1.65
CA ARG A 22 -8.79 8.48 -2.48
C ARG A 22 -9.02 7.15 -3.21
N LEU A 23 -7.95 6.49 -3.65
CA LEU A 23 -8.03 5.26 -4.45
C LEU A 23 -8.11 4.00 -3.58
N SER A 24 -7.71 4.07 -2.32
CA SER A 24 -7.68 2.91 -1.44
C SER A 24 -9.10 2.37 -1.17
N PRO A 25 -9.35 1.05 -1.34
CA PRO A 25 -10.67 0.45 -1.13
C PRO A 25 -10.96 0.14 0.36
N VAL A 26 -10.28 0.83 1.29
CA VAL A 26 -10.34 0.58 2.74
C VAL A 26 -10.94 1.77 3.49
N PRO A 27 -11.31 1.64 4.77
CA PRO A 27 -11.79 2.76 5.57
C PRO A 27 -10.83 3.97 5.54
N LEU A 28 -11.39 5.18 5.52
CA LEU A 28 -10.63 6.43 5.35
C LEU A 28 -9.48 6.57 6.36
N GLY A 29 -9.73 6.24 7.64
CA GLY A 29 -8.70 6.35 8.68
C GLY A 29 -7.51 5.42 8.43
N MET A 30 -7.77 4.18 8.02
CA MET A 30 -6.72 3.24 7.60
C MET A 30 -5.95 3.77 6.39
N ALA A 31 -6.66 4.30 5.39
CA ALA A 31 -6.03 4.84 4.19
C ALA A 31 -5.10 6.05 4.50
N GLU A 32 -5.49 6.89 5.46
CA GLU A 32 -4.67 7.99 5.98
C GLU A 32 -3.42 7.48 6.69
N GLU A 33 -3.55 6.52 7.61
CA GLU A 33 -2.44 5.92 8.35
C GLU A 33 -1.44 5.24 7.41
N MET A 34 -1.94 4.53 6.39
CA MET A 34 -1.09 3.91 5.37
C MET A 34 -0.36 4.94 4.52
N ALA A 35 -1.05 5.99 4.08
CA ALA A 35 -0.41 7.03 3.28
C ALA A 35 0.69 7.75 4.08
N ASP A 36 0.47 7.99 5.37
CA ASP A 36 1.48 8.60 6.25
C ASP A 36 2.68 7.67 6.51
N PHE A 37 2.47 6.35 6.56
CA PHE A 37 3.56 5.39 6.74
C PHE A 37 4.44 5.26 5.47
N TYR A 38 3.82 5.11 4.30
CA TYR A 38 4.57 4.84 3.07
C TYR A 38 5.09 6.10 2.39
N LEU A 39 4.33 7.20 2.37
CA LEU A 39 4.68 8.41 1.60
C LEU A 39 5.38 9.47 2.46
N ASN A 40 6.51 9.06 3.07
CA ASN A 40 7.35 9.96 3.85
C ASN A 40 8.30 10.79 2.97
N ASP A 41 8.50 12.06 3.34
CA ASP A 41 9.42 12.98 2.66
C ASP A 41 10.86 12.81 3.20
N PRO A 42 11.90 12.69 2.36
CA PRO A 42 11.89 12.69 0.89
C PRO A 42 11.40 11.36 0.28
N MET A 43 10.51 11.47 -0.71
CA MET A 43 10.06 10.32 -1.49
C MET A 43 11.04 10.04 -2.63
N ASP A 44 11.52 8.81 -2.71
CA ASP A 44 12.27 8.31 -3.85
C ASP A 44 11.39 7.39 -4.74
N ALA A 45 12.01 6.81 -5.77
CA ALA A 45 11.30 5.93 -6.70
C ALA A 45 10.80 4.64 -6.03
N ASP A 46 11.50 4.15 -5.00
CA ASP A 46 11.16 2.92 -4.30
C ASP A 46 9.98 3.17 -3.37
N THR A 47 9.94 4.32 -2.68
CA THR A 47 8.77 4.80 -1.92
C THR A 47 7.50 4.83 -2.77
N VAL A 48 7.58 5.45 -3.95
CA VAL A 48 6.44 5.54 -4.86
C VAL A 48 6.01 4.15 -5.34
N TYR A 49 6.95 3.28 -5.70
CA TYR A 49 6.64 1.92 -6.13
C TYR A 49 6.00 1.08 -5.02
N LYS A 50 6.51 1.15 -3.78
CA LYS A 50 5.88 0.48 -2.63
C LYS A 50 4.43 0.95 -2.45
N SER A 51 4.16 2.26 -2.57
CA SER A 51 2.78 2.77 -2.45
C SER A 51 1.82 2.22 -3.51
N ASP A 52 2.32 2.00 -4.74
CA ASP A 52 1.56 1.35 -5.83
C ASP A 52 1.27 -0.12 -5.49
N GLU A 53 2.28 -0.87 -5.04
CA GLU A 53 2.12 -2.27 -4.62
C GLU A 53 1.08 -2.43 -3.51
N ILE A 54 1.05 -1.48 -2.57
CA ILE A 54 0.09 -1.49 -1.47
C ILE A 54 -1.35 -1.28 -1.97
N LEU A 55 -1.56 -0.38 -2.93
CA LEU A 55 -2.87 -0.19 -3.55
C LEU A 55 -3.29 -1.43 -4.37
N GLU A 56 -2.36 -2.04 -5.09
CA GLU A 56 -2.59 -3.31 -5.79
C GLU A 56 -2.97 -4.42 -4.80
N LEU A 57 -2.34 -4.44 -3.62
CA LEU A 57 -2.58 -5.48 -2.61
C LEU A 57 -4.00 -5.35 -2.04
N LEU A 58 -4.39 -4.13 -1.68
CA LEU A 58 -5.71 -3.84 -1.15
C LEU A 58 -6.83 -4.02 -2.17
N SER A 59 -6.53 -3.89 -3.47
CA SER A 59 -7.49 -4.11 -4.55
C SER A 59 -7.49 -5.55 -5.08
N GLY A 60 -6.64 -6.43 -4.54
CA GLY A 60 -6.55 -7.84 -4.93
C GLY A 60 -5.87 -8.09 -6.28
N THR A 61 -5.15 -7.10 -6.83
CA THR A 61 -4.42 -7.22 -8.11
C THR A 61 -2.91 -7.38 -7.95
N TRP A 62 -2.40 -7.32 -6.72
CA TRP A 62 -0.97 -7.44 -6.43
C TRP A 62 -0.38 -8.78 -6.85
N ALA A 63 0.85 -8.71 -7.34
CA ALA A 63 1.62 -9.86 -7.74
C ALA A 63 2.99 -9.80 -7.05
N PRO A 64 3.46 -10.92 -6.46
CA PRO A 64 4.66 -10.94 -5.62
C PRO A 64 5.98 -10.77 -6.39
N GLU A 65 5.96 -10.89 -7.71
CA GLU A 65 7.18 -10.89 -8.51
C GLU A 65 7.86 -9.51 -8.51
N ASN A 66 9.05 -9.46 -7.91
CA ASN A 66 9.85 -8.22 -7.73
C ASN A 66 9.20 -7.22 -6.76
N SER A 67 8.47 -7.72 -5.76
CA SER A 67 7.98 -6.87 -4.68
C SER A 67 9.14 -6.20 -3.95
N LEU A 68 8.97 -4.91 -3.63
CA LEU A 68 9.85 -4.14 -2.76
C LEU A 68 9.37 -4.15 -1.31
N LEU A 69 8.24 -4.80 -1.00
CA LEU A 69 7.73 -4.89 0.37
C LEU A 69 8.67 -5.71 1.25
N GLU A 70 9.06 -5.14 2.39
CA GLU A 70 9.97 -5.70 3.37
C GLU A 70 9.22 -6.14 4.63
N SER A 71 9.92 -6.82 5.56
CA SER A 71 9.32 -7.35 6.79
C SER A 71 8.52 -6.31 7.58
N ASP A 72 9.07 -5.10 7.71
CA ASP A 72 8.43 -4.01 8.46
C ASP A 72 7.13 -3.54 7.77
N ASP A 73 7.08 -3.59 6.44
CA ASP A 73 5.88 -3.26 5.67
C ASP A 73 4.77 -4.29 5.93
N TRP A 74 5.13 -5.58 5.98
CA TRP A 74 4.18 -6.66 6.28
C TRP A 74 3.68 -6.63 7.72
N ASP A 75 4.55 -6.32 8.68
CA ASP A 75 4.18 -6.15 10.08
C ASP A 75 3.18 -4.99 10.24
N PHE A 76 3.47 -3.85 9.63
CA PHE A 76 2.55 -2.72 9.60
C PHE A 76 1.20 -3.08 8.97
N LEU A 77 1.19 -3.74 7.81
CA LEU A 77 -0.04 -4.17 7.15
C LEU A 77 -0.88 -5.12 8.01
N LYS A 78 -0.25 -6.08 8.70
CA LYS A 78 -0.95 -6.98 9.64
C LYS A 78 -1.59 -6.19 10.78
N GLU A 79 -0.89 -5.22 11.35
CA GLU A 79 -1.44 -4.37 12.42
C GLU A 79 -2.64 -3.56 11.93
N GLN A 80 -2.52 -2.91 10.77
CA GLN A 80 -3.58 -2.12 10.17
C GLN A 80 -4.81 -2.97 9.84
N VAL A 81 -4.64 -4.09 9.14
CA VAL A 81 -5.77 -4.98 8.82
C VAL A 81 -6.45 -5.50 10.08
N ASN A 82 -5.69 -5.86 11.13
CA ASN A 82 -6.29 -6.31 12.39
C ASN A 82 -7.06 -5.19 13.11
N ALA A 83 -6.55 -3.96 13.09
CA ALA A 83 -7.20 -2.81 13.71
C ALA A 83 -8.53 -2.46 13.01
N TRP A 84 -8.60 -2.64 11.70
CA TRP A 84 -9.74 -2.20 10.87
C TRP A 84 -10.62 -3.35 10.35
N ALA A 85 -10.32 -4.61 10.71
CA ALA A 85 -10.97 -5.80 10.15
C ALA A 85 -12.51 -5.78 10.20
N LEU A 86 -13.12 -5.16 11.22
CA LEU A 86 -14.58 -5.10 11.37
C LEU A 86 -15.25 -4.12 10.40
N GLU A 87 -14.48 -3.22 9.80
CA GLU A 87 -14.95 -2.16 8.90
C GLU A 87 -14.54 -2.42 7.44
N MET A 88 -13.70 -3.44 7.21
CA MET A 88 -13.18 -3.81 5.90
C MET A 88 -14.02 -4.92 5.23
N ASP A 89 -13.92 -4.99 3.91
CA ASP A 89 -14.37 -6.16 3.17
C ASP A 89 -13.53 -7.39 3.57
N MET A 90 -14.21 -8.48 3.93
CA MET A 90 -13.57 -9.71 4.36
C MET A 90 -12.69 -10.36 3.28
N ASP A 91 -12.97 -10.12 2.00
CA ASP A 91 -12.14 -10.61 0.90
C ASP A 91 -10.79 -9.88 0.90
N VAL A 92 -10.80 -8.55 1.06
CA VAL A 92 -9.58 -7.73 1.20
C VAL A 92 -8.77 -8.16 2.42
N VAL A 93 -9.43 -8.32 3.57
CA VAL A 93 -8.77 -8.80 4.80
C VAL A 93 -8.10 -10.16 4.57
N THR A 94 -8.80 -11.08 3.91
CA THR A 94 -8.31 -12.43 3.67
C THR A 94 -7.10 -12.44 2.74
N ASP A 95 -7.14 -11.67 1.65
CA ASP A 95 -6.08 -11.65 0.67
C ASP A 95 -4.82 -10.97 1.20
N VAL A 96 -4.95 -9.87 1.94
CA VAL A 96 -3.82 -9.22 2.62
C VAL A 96 -3.18 -10.16 3.64
N MET A 97 -3.98 -10.84 4.47
CA MET A 97 -3.45 -11.75 5.49
C MET A 97 -2.76 -12.98 4.89
N LYS A 98 -3.27 -13.52 3.77
CA LYS A 98 -2.58 -14.60 3.03
C LYS A 98 -1.25 -14.13 2.48
N ALA A 99 -1.20 -12.93 1.90
CA ALA A 99 0.05 -12.35 1.39
C ALA A 99 1.05 -12.14 2.54
N ALA A 100 0.63 -11.52 3.64
CA ALA A 100 1.48 -11.25 4.79
C ALA A 100 2.07 -12.53 5.42
N VAL A 101 1.33 -13.63 5.47
CA VAL A 101 1.84 -14.93 5.97
C VAL A 101 2.81 -15.59 4.97
N SER A 102 2.65 -15.33 3.68
CA SER A 102 3.44 -15.97 2.63
C SER A 102 4.76 -15.24 2.35
N TYR A 103 4.81 -13.93 2.60
CA TYR A 103 5.91 -13.06 2.18
C TYR A 103 6.56 -12.24 3.32
N GLY A 104 5.92 -12.18 4.50
CA GLY A 104 6.45 -11.52 5.69
C GLY A 104 6.81 -12.46 6.83
#